data_AF-A0AAJ0ZHJ0-F1
#
_entry.id   AF-A0AAJ0ZHJ0-F1
#
_cell.length_a   1.000
_cell.length_b   1.000
_cell.length_c   1.000
_cell.angle_alpha   90.00
_cell.angle_beta   90.00
_cell.angle_gamma   90.00
#
_symmetry.space_group_name_H-M   'P 1'
#
loop_
_entity.id
_entity.type
_entity.pdbx_description
1 polymer ?
#
loop_
_entity_poly.entity_id
_entity_poly.type
_entity_poly.pdbx_seq_one_letter_code
_entity_poly.pdbx_strand_id
1 'polypeptide(L)'
;MKGISSFALTFGVFVTLRVIITALAVLAGGVIAVLNACDGAWFSAAVVLEAGFLAGFCVLLGFAGSIESVWVKLGGGLLLLLGILAVVNEKPAFDLDRSKANQQLAIAFADPGFECISEYAEMQRLRDRGISACSTQGIKDIGGAATELSKAQHLGAGATLVDGAYAQIKGSAPDHCFEAYLAAKKLCPHAFSSLEKPVLVILEKYESSHKP
;
A
#
# COMPACT_ATOMS: atom_id res chain seq x y z
N MET A 1 53.62 -9.13 22.72
CA MET A 1 53.18 -7.92 22.00
C MET A 1 52.49 -8.16 20.65
N LYS A 2 52.46 -9.39 20.07
CA LYS A 2 51.74 -9.66 18.81
C LYS A 2 50.19 -9.62 18.88
N GLY A 3 49.58 -9.72 20.07
CA GLY A 3 48.12 -9.75 20.22
C GLY A 3 47.39 -8.41 20.05
N ILE A 4 48.07 -7.28 20.31
CA ILE A 4 47.44 -5.95 20.34
C ILE A 4 47.15 -5.44 18.92
N SER A 5 48.03 -5.74 17.95
CA SER A 5 47.84 -5.33 16.56
C SER A 5 46.70 -6.09 15.87
N SER A 6 46.48 -7.36 16.22
CA SER A 6 45.38 -8.14 15.64
C SER A 6 44.02 -7.64 16.14
N PHE A 7 43.90 -7.30 17.42
CA PHE A 7 42.65 -6.84 18.03
C PHE A 7 42.20 -5.47 17.49
N ALA A 8 43.14 -4.53 17.29
CA ALA A 8 42.84 -3.23 16.72
C ALA A 8 42.34 -3.32 15.26
N LEU A 9 42.89 -4.28 14.49
CA LEU A 9 42.48 -4.49 13.10
C LEU A 9 41.05 -5.05 13.02
N THR A 10 40.72 -6.07 13.82
CA THR A 10 39.36 -6.65 13.84
C THR A 10 38.31 -5.65 14.32
N PHE A 11 38.65 -4.85 15.34
CA PHE A 11 37.76 -3.82 15.86
C PHE A 11 37.51 -2.71 14.82
N GLY A 12 38.56 -2.26 14.13
CA GLY A 12 38.44 -1.27 13.06
C GLY A 12 37.54 -1.74 11.91
N VAL A 13 37.79 -2.96 11.40
CA VAL A 13 36.99 -3.55 10.31
C VAL A 13 35.51 -3.68 10.71
N PHE A 14 35.23 -4.07 11.95
CA PHE A 14 33.86 -4.21 12.44
C PHE A 14 33.11 -2.88 12.52
N VAL A 15 33.77 -1.82 12.98
CA VAL A 15 33.18 -0.48 13.02
C VAL A 15 32.93 0.05 11.61
N THR A 16 33.90 -0.09 10.70
CA THR A 16 33.74 0.34 9.30
C THR A 16 32.58 -0.39 8.63
N LEU A 17 32.44 -1.70 8.85
CA LEU A 17 31.34 -2.50 8.31
C LEU A 17 29.97 -1.99 8.79
N ARG A 18 29.83 -1.68 10.10
CA ARG A 18 28.59 -1.13 10.65
C ARG A 18 28.23 0.20 10.00
N VAL A 19 29.20 1.10 9.85
CA VAL A 19 28.97 2.41 9.20
C VAL A 19 28.51 2.25 7.76
N ILE A 20 29.11 1.32 7.00
CA ILE A 20 28.69 1.03 5.62
C ILE A 20 27.26 0.49 5.59
N ILE A 21 26.91 -0.48 6.44
CA ILE A 21 25.55 -1.06 6.49
C ILE A 21 24.53 0.01 6.89
N THR A 22 24.85 0.87 7.86
CA THR A 22 23.98 1.99 8.25
C THR A 22 23.77 2.96 7.10
N ALA A 23 24.84 3.34 6.37
CA ALA A 23 24.72 4.21 5.21
C ALA A 23 23.81 3.59 4.13
N LEU A 24 23.97 2.29 3.85
CA LEU A 24 23.13 1.57 2.90
C LEU A 24 21.66 1.51 3.34
N ALA A 25 21.38 1.26 4.62
CA ALA A 25 20.02 1.22 5.16
C ALA A 25 19.32 2.58 5.05
N VAL A 26 20.02 3.67 5.40
CA VAL A 26 19.48 5.03 5.29
C VAL A 26 19.28 5.44 3.84
N LEU A 27 20.22 5.10 2.94
CA LEU A 27 20.08 5.36 1.51
C LEU A 27 18.88 4.60 0.91
N ALA A 28 18.72 3.32 1.25
CA ALA A 28 17.58 2.52 0.80
C ALA A 28 16.25 3.12 1.29
N GLY A 29 16.18 3.47 2.58
CA GLY A 29 15.00 4.15 3.14
C GLY A 29 14.70 5.48 2.45
N GLY A 30 15.72 6.28 2.16
CA GLY A 30 15.59 7.55 1.45
C GLY A 30 15.09 7.38 0.01
N VAL A 31 15.64 6.44 -0.74
CA VAL A 31 15.20 6.17 -2.13
C VAL A 31 13.73 5.73 -2.14
N ILE A 32 13.34 4.78 -1.28
CA ILE A 32 11.95 4.29 -1.24
C ILE A 32 11.01 5.40 -0.75
N ALA A 33 11.43 6.24 0.20
CA ALA A 33 10.64 7.38 0.66
C ALA A 33 10.37 8.39 -0.47
N VAL A 34 11.36 8.68 -1.32
CA VAL A 34 11.18 9.54 -2.50
C VAL A 34 10.19 8.93 -3.49
N LEU A 35 10.29 7.63 -3.76
CA LEU A 35 9.34 6.94 -4.63
C LEU A 35 7.90 7.03 -4.09
N ASN A 36 7.70 6.74 -2.81
CA ASN A 36 6.39 6.85 -2.16
C ASN A 36 5.86 8.30 -2.17
N ALA A 37 6.74 9.30 -2.00
CA ALA A 37 6.34 10.70 -2.08
C ALA A 37 5.91 11.10 -3.50
N CYS A 38 6.57 10.58 -4.54
CA CYS A 38 6.16 10.78 -5.93
C CYS A 38 4.78 10.18 -6.23
N ASP A 39 4.42 9.07 -5.57
CA ASP A 39 3.09 8.45 -5.66
C ASP A 39 2.02 9.16 -4.80
N GLY A 40 2.39 10.24 -4.09
CA GLY A 40 1.50 11.00 -3.20
C GLY A 40 1.25 10.32 -1.84
N ALA A 41 1.94 9.22 -1.55
CA ALA A 41 1.85 8.46 -0.30
C ALA A 41 2.82 9.03 0.76
N TRP A 42 2.51 10.24 1.24
CA TRP A 42 3.38 11.01 2.15
C TRP A 42 3.59 10.34 3.52
N PHE A 43 2.58 9.64 4.05
CA PHE A 43 2.72 8.93 5.32
C PHE A 43 3.56 7.67 5.13
N SER A 44 3.35 6.90 4.06
CA SER A 44 4.23 5.78 3.72
C SER A 44 5.67 6.23 3.47
N ALA A 45 5.88 7.39 2.85
CA ALA A 45 7.20 7.98 2.69
C ALA A 45 7.87 8.28 4.04
N ALA A 46 7.14 8.88 4.97
CA ALA A 46 7.63 9.17 6.31
C ALA A 46 7.98 7.89 7.10
N VAL A 47 7.13 6.87 7.03
CA VAL A 47 7.36 5.57 7.69
C VAL A 47 8.65 4.92 7.19
N VAL A 48 8.85 4.85 5.87
CA VAL A 48 10.02 4.16 5.30
C VAL A 48 11.31 4.94 5.56
N LEU A 49 11.25 6.28 5.55
CA LEU A 49 12.38 7.12 5.90
C LEU A 49 12.79 6.88 7.36
N GLU A 50 11.84 6.92 8.29
CA GLU A 50 12.09 6.65 9.71
C GLU A 50 12.60 5.22 9.91
N ALA A 51 12.03 4.23 9.22
CA ALA A 51 12.50 2.86 9.28
C ALA A 51 13.97 2.72 8.88
N GLY A 52 14.39 3.41 7.82
CA GLY A 52 15.79 3.45 7.37
C GLY A 52 16.73 4.06 8.41
N PHE A 53 16.34 5.19 9.02
CA PHE A 53 17.10 5.82 10.10
C PHE A 53 17.18 4.94 11.35
N LEU A 54 16.06 4.38 11.78
CA LEU A 54 15.97 3.54 12.97
C LEU A 54 16.79 2.25 12.80
N ALA A 55 16.68 1.59 11.63
CA ALA A 55 17.49 0.42 11.30
C ALA A 55 18.99 0.75 11.30
N GLY A 56 19.37 1.86 10.66
CA GLY A 56 20.74 2.35 10.65
C GLY A 56 21.28 2.64 12.06
N PHE A 57 20.46 3.25 12.92
CA PHE A 57 20.79 3.55 14.31
C PHE A 57 20.96 2.28 15.16
N CYS A 58 20.08 1.29 14.98
CA CYS A 58 20.20 -0.02 15.63
C CYS A 58 21.49 -0.75 15.23
N VAL A 59 21.88 -0.69 13.95
CA VAL A 59 23.15 -1.30 13.47
C VAL A 59 24.37 -0.63 14.12
N LEU A 60 24.36 0.70 14.30
CA LEU A 60 25.44 1.42 14.97
C LEU A 60 25.58 1.00 16.43
N LEU A 61 24.47 0.98 17.18
CA LEU A 61 24.45 0.56 18.60
C LEU A 61 24.78 -0.92 18.77
N GLY A 62 24.43 -1.76 17.80
CA GLY A 62 24.49 -3.21 17.90
C GLY A 62 23.34 -3.78 18.74
N PHE A 63 23.24 -5.11 18.79
CA PHE A 63 22.08 -5.82 19.34
C PHE A 63 21.75 -5.45 20.79
N ALA A 64 22.73 -5.57 21.70
CA ALA A 64 22.53 -5.28 23.12
C ALA A 64 22.17 -3.80 23.36
N GLY A 65 22.89 -2.88 22.71
CA GLY A 65 22.62 -1.44 22.85
C GLY A 65 21.27 -1.02 22.27
N SER A 66 20.76 -1.72 21.25
CA SER A 66 19.48 -1.39 20.63
C SER A 66 18.28 -1.74 21.54
N ILE A 67 18.36 -2.84 22.29
CA ILE A 67 17.27 -3.29 23.17
C ILE A 67 17.10 -2.35 24.38
N GLU A 68 18.21 -1.85 24.91
CA GLU A 68 18.21 -0.98 26.09
C GLU A 68 17.95 0.49 25.75
N SER A 69 18.21 0.90 24.51
CA SER A 69 18.10 2.29 24.08
C SER A 69 16.66 2.82 24.11
N VAL A 70 16.45 3.88 24.89
CA VAL A 70 15.19 4.64 24.94
C VAL A 70 14.85 5.24 23.57
N TRP A 71 15.86 5.67 22.81
CA TRP A 71 15.68 6.25 21.48
C TRP A 71 15.14 5.24 20.47
N VAL A 72 15.59 3.98 20.55
CA VAL A 72 15.08 2.91 19.69
C VAL A 72 13.62 2.61 20.02
N LYS A 73 13.25 2.61 21.31
CA LYS A 73 11.86 2.41 21.74
C LYS A 73 10.95 3.55 21.30
N LEU A 74 11.41 4.79 21.44
CA LEU A 74 10.68 5.98 20.98
C LEU A 74 10.50 5.98 19.46
N GLY A 75 11.56 5.72 18.70
CA GLY A 75 11.49 5.60 17.24
C GLY A 75 10.59 4.44 16.80
N GLY A 76 10.65 3.30 17.48
CA GLY A 76 9.71 2.19 17.21
C GLY A 76 8.25 2.57 17.46
N GLY A 77 7.97 3.35 18.51
CA GLY A 77 6.64 3.85 18.80
C GLY A 77 6.13 4.87 17.77
N LEU A 78 6.99 5.80 17.34
CA LEU A 78 6.67 6.78 16.30
C LEU A 78 6.43 6.10 14.96
N LEU A 79 7.27 5.12 14.60
CA LEU A 79 7.13 4.32 13.40
C LEU A 79 5.82 3.53 13.39
N LEU A 80 5.38 3.00 14.53
CA LEU A 80 4.09 2.33 14.68
C LEU A 80 2.93 3.32 14.49
N LEU A 81 3.01 4.52 15.07
CA LEU A 81 2.00 5.56 14.93
C LEU A 81 1.88 6.05 13.48
N LEU A 82 3.01 6.33 12.83
CA LEU A 82 3.05 6.70 11.42
C LEU A 82 2.56 5.56 10.52
N GLY A 83 2.90 4.32 10.85
CA GLY A 83 2.40 3.13 10.15
C GLY A 83 0.88 3.02 10.19
N ILE A 84 0.27 3.28 11.35
CA ILE A 84 -1.19 3.32 11.49
C ILE A 84 -1.77 4.46 10.63
N LEU A 85 -1.19 5.66 10.69
CA LEU A 85 -1.66 6.79 9.89
C LEU A 85 -1.54 6.53 8.39
N ALA A 86 -0.46 5.89 7.94
CA ALA A 86 -0.28 5.48 6.55
C ALA A 86 -1.37 4.49 6.13
N VAL A 87 -1.62 3.44 6.93
CA VAL A 87 -2.68 2.47 6.64
C VAL A 87 -4.06 3.13 6.57
N VAL A 88 -4.38 4.03 7.50
CA VAL A 88 -5.71 4.67 7.55
C VAL A 88 -5.91 5.67 6.41
N ASN A 89 -4.88 6.41 6.01
CA ASN A 89 -5.03 7.45 4.98
C ASN A 89 -4.79 6.95 3.55
N GLU A 90 -3.99 5.89 3.37
CA GLU A 90 -3.50 5.51 2.03
C GLU A 90 -4.04 4.15 1.57
N LYS A 91 -4.65 3.34 2.45
CA LYS A 91 -5.25 2.07 2.01
C LYS A 91 -6.65 2.29 1.42
N PRO A 92 -6.96 1.64 0.29
CA PRO A 92 -8.30 1.65 -0.32
C PRO A 92 -9.43 1.26 0.64
N ALA A 93 -9.14 0.39 1.61
CA ALA A 93 -10.11 -0.09 2.59
C ALA A 93 -10.72 1.04 3.45
N PHE A 94 -10.02 2.16 3.63
CA PHE A 94 -10.45 3.29 4.43
C PHE A 94 -10.77 4.54 3.61
N ASP A 95 -10.71 4.44 2.28
CA ASP A 95 -11.12 5.50 1.37
C ASP A 95 -12.66 5.54 1.29
N LEU A 96 -13.25 6.42 2.10
CA LEU A 96 -14.71 6.61 2.16
C LEU A 96 -15.29 7.07 0.82
N ASP A 97 -14.54 7.86 0.06
CA ASP A 97 -14.99 8.37 -1.24
C ASP A 97 -15.04 7.23 -2.27
N ARG A 98 -14.03 6.34 -2.25
CA ARG A 98 -14.02 5.13 -3.09
C ARG A 98 -15.10 4.15 -2.68
N SER A 99 -15.34 3.94 -1.39
CA SER A 99 -16.44 3.13 -0.89
C SER A 99 -17.80 3.68 -1.36
N LYS A 100 -17.99 4.99 -1.29
CA LYS A 100 -19.19 5.68 -1.79
C LYS A 100 -19.34 5.52 -3.31
N ALA A 101 -18.24 5.64 -4.07
CA ALA A 101 -18.24 5.40 -5.52
C ALA A 101 -18.66 3.96 -5.86
N ASN A 102 -18.13 2.95 -5.16
CA ASN A 102 -18.51 1.55 -5.32
C ASN A 102 -20.00 1.31 -5.02
N GLN A 103 -20.54 1.93 -3.97
CA GLN A 103 -21.97 1.84 -3.66
C GLN A 103 -22.83 2.47 -4.76
N GLN A 104 -22.45 3.66 -5.26
CA GLN A 104 -23.19 4.30 -6.37
C GLN A 104 -23.13 3.49 -7.65
N LEU A 105 -21.99 2.88 -7.97
CA LEU A 105 -21.87 1.96 -9.09
C LEU A 105 -22.75 0.74 -8.92
N ALA A 106 -22.79 0.13 -7.73
CA ALA A 106 -23.67 -1.00 -7.45
C ALA A 106 -25.16 -0.64 -7.65
N ILE A 107 -25.56 0.56 -7.24
CA ILE A 107 -26.92 1.08 -7.46
C ILE A 107 -27.18 1.32 -8.94
N ALA A 108 -26.22 1.93 -9.66
CA ALA A 108 -26.34 2.17 -11.10
C ALA A 108 -26.46 0.87 -11.89
N PHE A 109 -25.68 -0.16 -11.54
CA PHE A 109 -25.84 -1.50 -12.12
C PHE A 109 -27.17 -2.14 -11.73
N ALA A 110 -27.75 -1.83 -10.58
CA ALA A 110 -29.05 -2.37 -10.16
C ALA A 110 -30.24 -1.66 -10.84
N ASP A 111 -30.04 -0.48 -11.44
CA ASP A 111 -31.10 0.29 -12.09
C ASP A 111 -31.78 -0.52 -13.22
N PRO A 112 -33.11 -0.68 -13.22
CA PRO A 112 -33.83 -1.32 -14.31
C PRO A 112 -33.81 -0.52 -15.63
N GLY A 113 -33.49 0.78 -15.61
CA GLY A 113 -33.31 1.61 -16.82
C GLY A 113 -32.02 1.29 -17.60
N PHE A 114 -31.24 0.34 -17.12
CA PHE A 114 -29.95 -0.09 -17.68
C PHE A 114 -30.13 -1.04 -18.88
N GLU A 115 -30.87 -0.60 -19.90
CA GLU A 115 -31.15 -1.40 -21.09
C GLU A 115 -30.36 -0.89 -22.31
N CYS A 116 -29.26 -1.59 -22.63
CA CYS A 116 -28.64 -1.47 -23.95
C CYS A 116 -29.22 -2.56 -24.88
N ILE A 117 -30.12 -2.14 -25.77
CA ILE A 117 -30.94 -3.02 -26.61
C ILE A 117 -30.09 -3.90 -27.56
N SER A 118 -28.90 -3.42 -27.97
CA SER A 118 -28.05 -4.13 -28.94
C SER A 118 -27.23 -5.29 -28.36
N GLU A 119 -26.97 -5.32 -27.05
CA GLU A 119 -26.02 -6.27 -26.43
C GLU A 119 -26.50 -6.81 -25.07
N TYR A 120 -27.80 -7.07 -24.96
CA TYR A 120 -28.50 -7.42 -23.71
C TYR A 120 -27.84 -8.57 -22.91
N ALA A 121 -27.44 -9.67 -23.58
CA ALA A 121 -26.89 -10.85 -22.89
C ALA A 121 -25.48 -10.61 -22.30
N GLU A 122 -24.64 -9.82 -22.99
CA GLU A 122 -23.30 -9.47 -22.50
C GLU A 122 -23.39 -8.41 -21.39
N MET A 123 -24.29 -7.44 -21.55
CA MET A 123 -24.59 -6.45 -20.52
C MET A 123 -25.17 -7.08 -19.26
N GLN A 124 -26.03 -8.09 -19.37
CA GLN A 124 -26.59 -8.77 -18.18
C GLN A 124 -25.50 -9.48 -17.38
N ARG A 125 -24.51 -10.10 -18.05
CA ARG A 125 -23.34 -10.69 -17.39
C ARG A 125 -22.45 -9.63 -16.73
N LEU A 126 -22.23 -8.50 -17.41
CA LEU A 126 -21.46 -7.37 -16.86
C LEU A 126 -22.17 -6.73 -15.67
N ARG A 127 -23.50 -6.67 -15.70
CA ARG A 127 -24.35 -6.20 -14.60
C ARG A 127 -24.21 -7.09 -13.37
N ASP A 128 -24.42 -8.40 -13.51
CA ASP A 128 -24.30 -9.34 -12.39
C ASP A 128 -22.89 -9.33 -11.80
N ARG A 129 -21.87 -9.29 -12.67
CA ARG A 129 -20.47 -9.15 -12.26
C ARG A 129 -20.21 -7.82 -11.56
N GLY A 130 -20.73 -6.71 -12.09
CA GLY A 130 -20.58 -5.37 -11.53
C GLY A 130 -21.23 -5.25 -10.15
N ILE A 131 -22.46 -5.72 -9.99
CA ILE A 131 -23.16 -5.77 -8.68
C ILE A 131 -22.34 -6.59 -7.68
N SER A 132 -21.91 -7.80 -8.07
CA SER A 132 -21.13 -8.67 -7.21
C SER A 132 -19.77 -8.05 -6.85
N ALA A 133 -19.06 -7.48 -7.81
CA ALA A 133 -17.76 -6.85 -7.58
C ALA A 133 -17.88 -5.62 -6.68
N CYS A 134 -18.76 -4.68 -7.02
CA CYS A 134 -18.94 -3.44 -6.27
C CYS A 134 -19.48 -3.63 -4.84
N SER A 135 -20.36 -4.62 -4.62
CA SER A 135 -20.86 -4.95 -3.27
C SER A 135 -19.84 -5.69 -2.41
N THR A 136 -18.93 -6.45 -3.01
CA THR A 136 -17.93 -7.26 -2.27
C THR A 136 -16.55 -6.61 -2.17
N GLN A 137 -16.26 -5.58 -2.96
CA GLN A 137 -14.92 -4.96 -3.00
C GLN A 137 -14.48 -4.45 -1.63
N GLY A 138 -15.36 -3.74 -0.90
CA GLY A 138 -15.02 -3.26 0.45
C GLY A 138 -14.70 -4.38 1.44
N ILE A 139 -15.41 -5.51 1.36
CA ILE A 139 -15.13 -6.69 2.21
C ILE A 139 -13.78 -7.32 1.82
N LYS A 140 -13.49 -7.40 0.52
CA LYS A 140 -12.20 -7.90 0.02
C LYS A 140 -11.04 -7.00 0.45
N ASP A 141 -11.22 -5.68 0.40
CA ASP A 141 -10.20 -4.72 0.80
C ASP A 141 -9.92 -4.79 2.31
N ILE A 142 -10.96 -4.89 3.13
CA ILE A 142 -10.82 -5.09 4.58
C ILE A 142 -10.18 -6.45 4.89
N GLY A 143 -10.63 -7.53 4.23
CA GLY A 143 -10.09 -8.87 4.38
C GLY A 143 -8.62 -8.95 3.98
N GLY A 144 -8.23 -8.26 2.90
CA GLY A 144 -6.85 -8.08 2.49
C GLY A 144 -6.03 -7.36 3.55
N ALA A 145 -6.50 -6.22 4.05
CA ALA A 145 -5.84 -5.47 5.11
C ALA A 145 -5.69 -6.30 6.41
N ALA A 146 -6.71 -7.06 6.79
CA ALA A 146 -6.66 -7.94 7.96
C ALA A 146 -5.66 -9.10 7.77
N THR A 147 -5.57 -9.65 6.55
CA THR A 147 -4.60 -10.70 6.22
C THR A 147 -3.18 -10.15 6.30
N GLU A 148 -2.92 -8.96 5.75
CA GLU A 148 -1.62 -8.28 5.86
C GLU A 148 -1.24 -7.97 7.32
N LEU A 149 -2.22 -7.57 8.15
CA LEU A 149 -1.99 -7.36 9.57
C LEU A 149 -1.68 -8.68 10.32
N SER A 150 -2.41 -9.74 9.99
CA SER A 150 -2.17 -11.08 10.55
C SER A 150 -0.79 -11.61 10.16
N LYS A 151 -0.39 -11.41 8.91
CA LYS A 151 0.96 -11.67 8.43
C LYS A 151 1.99 -10.87 9.23
N ALA A 152 1.80 -9.57 9.43
CA ALA A 152 2.72 -8.77 10.24
C ALA A 152 2.87 -9.27 11.69
N GLN A 153 1.82 -9.86 12.25
CA GLN A 153 1.85 -10.43 13.61
C GLN A 153 2.47 -11.83 13.67
N HIS A 154 2.29 -12.65 12.63
CA HIS A 154 2.64 -14.09 12.67
C HIS A 154 3.88 -14.43 11.84
N LEU A 155 4.13 -13.69 10.76
CA LEU A 155 5.36 -13.73 10.00
C LEU A 155 6.35 -12.80 10.71
N GLY A 156 7.48 -13.37 11.17
CA GLY A 156 8.55 -12.57 11.76
C GLY A 156 9.01 -11.44 10.83
N ALA A 157 9.68 -10.44 11.38
CA ALA A 157 10.04 -9.20 10.67
C ALA A 157 10.66 -9.40 9.27
N GLY A 158 11.51 -10.41 9.10
CA GLY A 158 12.13 -10.70 7.81
C GLY A 158 11.16 -11.18 6.73
N ALA A 159 10.19 -12.02 7.07
CA ALA A 159 9.19 -12.53 6.12
C ALA A 159 8.19 -11.44 5.74
N THR A 160 7.77 -10.62 6.70
CA THR A 160 6.91 -9.44 6.46
C THR A 160 7.58 -8.41 5.55
N LEU A 161 8.90 -8.25 5.66
CA LEU A 161 9.66 -7.31 4.81
C LEU A 161 9.73 -7.77 3.36
N VAL A 162 9.93 -9.09 3.13
CA VAL A 162 9.90 -9.67 1.79
C VAL A 162 8.51 -9.58 1.16
N ASP A 163 7.47 -9.87 1.95
CA ASP A 163 6.08 -9.79 1.48
C ASP A 163 5.67 -8.35 1.15
N GLY A 164 6.08 -7.39 1.98
CA GLY A 164 5.87 -5.96 1.72
C GLY A 164 6.57 -5.47 0.44
N ALA A 165 7.83 -5.87 0.23
CA ALA A 165 8.56 -5.55 -1.00
C ALA A 165 7.89 -6.17 -2.23
N TYR A 166 7.41 -7.41 -2.11
CA TYR A 166 6.68 -8.08 -3.19
C TYR A 166 5.34 -7.39 -3.50
N ALA A 167 4.60 -6.98 -2.47
CA ALA A 167 3.36 -6.23 -2.64
C ALA A 167 3.59 -4.88 -3.32
N GLN A 168 4.69 -4.18 -2.99
CA GLN A 168 5.04 -2.91 -3.63
C GLN A 168 5.38 -3.08 -5.12
N ILE A 169 6.10 -4.15 -5.48
CA ILE A 169 6.43 -4.46 -6.89
C ILE A 169 5.17 -4.86 -7.68
N LYS A 170 4.26 -5.61 -7.06
CA LYS A 170 3.02 -6.05 -7.70
C LYS A 170 2.04 -4.91 -7.94
N GLY A 171 2.20 -3.78 -7.25
CA GLY A 171 1.33 -2.63 -7.34
C GLY A 171 0.02 -2.80 -6.57
N SER A 172 -0.85 -1.79 -6.64
CA SER A 172 -2.14 -1.81 -5.96
C SER A 172 -3.05 -2.92 -6.52
N ALA A 173 -3.83 -3.56 -5.65
CA ALA A 173 -4.77 -4.59 -6.08
C ALA A 173 -5.79 -3.99 -7.07
N PRO A 174 -6.10 -4.68 -8.18
CA PRO A 174 -7.06 -4.20 -9.18
C PRO A 174 -8.44 -4.03 -8.56
N ASP A 175 -9.15 -2.99 -8.96
CA ASP A 175 -10.51 -2.72 -8.51
C ASP A 175 -11.51 -3.35 -9.47
N HIS A 176 -11.98 -4.53 -9.11
CA HIS A 176 -12.89 -5.29 -9.96
C HIS A 176 -14.23 -4.57 -10.19
N CYS A 177 -14.64 -3.65 -9.30
CA CYS A 177 -15.82 -2.83 -9.51
C CYS A 177 -15.60 -1.81 -10.63
N PHE A 178 -14.48 -1.10 -10.59
CA PHE A 178 -14.14 -0.11 -11.60
C PHE A 178 -13.81 -0.75 -12.96
N GLU A 179 -13.17 -1.93 -12.96
CA GLU A 179 -12.97 -2.72 -14.19
C GLU A 179 -14.31 -3.11 -14.84
N ALA A 180 -15.28 -3.57 -14.04
CA ALA A 180 -16.62 -3.88 -14.52
C ALA A 180 -17.34 -2.64 -15.05
N TYR A 181 -17.18 -1.48 -14.38
CA TYR A 181 -17.68 -0.20 -14.86
C TYR A 181 -17.08 0.18 -16.21
N LEU A 182 -15.75 0.12 -16.37
CA LEU A 182 -15.08 0.47 -17.63
C LEU A 182 -15.52 -0.43 -18.79
N ALA A 183 -15.70 -1.74 -18.52
CA ALA A 183 -16.24 -2.67 -19.49
C ALA A 183 -17.68 -2.31 -19.87
N ALA A 184 -18.55 -2.07 -18.89
CA ALA A 184 -19.94 -1.70 -19.13
C ALA A 184 -20.10 -0.33 -19.83
N LYS A 185 -19.27 0.66 -19.49
CA LYS A 185 -19.27 2.01 -20.11
C LYS A 185 -18.92 1.95 -21.60
N LYS A 186 -18.05 1.02 -22.00
CA LYS A 186 -17.70 0.80 -23.42
C LYS A 186 -18.89 0.28 -24.23
N LEU A 187 -19.67 -0.63 -23.66
CA LEU A 187 -20.86 -1.17 -24.31
C LEU A 187 -22.03 -0.18 -24.26
N CYS A 188 -22.21 0.50 -23.13
CA CYS A 188 -23.35 1.39 -22.92
C CYS A 188 -22.95 2.70 -22.21
N PRO A 189 -22.49 3.71 -22.96
CA PRO A 189 -21.99 4.96 -22.37
C PRO A 189 -23.06 5.74 -21.60
N HIS A 190 -24.32 5.63 -22.02
CA HIS A 190 -25.45 6.38 -21.45
C HIS A 190 -25.99 5.75 -20.17
N ALA A 191 -25.65 4.49 -19.87
CA ALA A 191 -26.22 3.78 -18.73
C ALA A 191 -25.78 4.32 -17.36
N PHE A 192 -24.72 5.13 -17.34
CA PHE A 192 -24.13 5.72 -16.14
C PHE A 192 -24.31 7.24 -16.04
N SER A 193 -25.23 7.84 -16.80
CA SER A 193 -25.47 9.29 -16.77
C SER A 193 -26.05 9.80 -15.45
N SER A 194 -26.57 8.91 -14.61
CA SER A 194 -27.15 9.21 -13.29
C SER A 194 -26.12 9.30 -12.15
N LEU A 195 -24.83 9.02 -12.42
CA LEU A 195 -23.79 9.08 -11.40
C LEU A 195 -23.54 10.52 -10.92
N GLU A 196 -23.27 10.69 -9.63
CA GLU A 196 -22.93 11.99 -9.07
C GLU A 196 -21.57 12.47 -9.62
N LYS A 197 -21.46 13.79 -9.88
CA LYS A 197 -20.20 14.44 -10.31
C LYS A 197 -18.95 14.04 -9.50
N PRO A 198 -18.96 14.01 -8.15
CA PRO A 198 -17.79 13.57 -7.38
C PRO A 198 -17.34 12.15 -7.71
N VAL A 199 -18.27 11.23 -8.00
CA VAL A 199 -17.95 9.84 -8.37
C VAL A 199 -17.35 9.79 -9.78
N LEU A 200 -17.84 10.60 -10.71
CA LEU A 200 -17.27 10.71 -12.06
C LEU A 200 -15.80 11.16 -12.03
N VAL A 201 -15.44 12.11 -11.17
CA VAL A 201 -14.05 12.58 -11.03
C VAL A 201 -13.13 11.44 -10.56
N ILE A 202 -13.59 10.61 -9.61
CA ILE A 202 -12.82 9.45 -9.11
C ILE A 202 -12.66 8.41 -10.23
N LEU A 203 -13.73 8.15 -10.99
CA LEU A 203 -13.71 7.23 -12.13
C LEU A 203 -12.79 7.70 -13.25
N GLU A 204 -12.78 9.01 -13.56
CA GLU A 204 -11.86 9.60 -14.55
C GLU A 204 -10.40 9.50 -14.09
N LYS A 205 -10.12 9.78 -12.81
CA LYS A 205 -8.79 9.59 -12.24
C LYS A 205 -8.34 8.14 -12.36
N TYR A 206 -9.23 7.18 -12.07
CA TYR A 206 -8.95 5.76 -12.22
C TYR A 206 -8.73 5.35 -13.69
N GLU A 207 -9.56 5.84 -14.60
CA GLU A 207 -9.44 5.59 -16.04
C GLU A 207 -8.12 6.14 -16.60
N SER A 208 -7.66 7.30 -16.10
CA SER A 208 -6.39 7.91 -16.51
C SER A 208 -5.15 7.15 -16.03
N SER A 209 -5.22 6.50 -14.86
CA SER A 209 -4.09 5.75 -14.28
C SER A 209 -3.94 4.34 -14.83
N HIS A 210 -4.98 3.82 -15.49
CA HIS A 210 -5.01 2.46 -16.07
C HIS A 210 -5.12 2.46 -17.60
N LYS A 211 -4.90 3.61 -18.24
CA LYS A 211 -4.76 3.71 -19.69
C LYS A 211 -3.37 3.16 -20.08
N PRO A 212 -3.27 2.19 -21.00
CA PRO A 212 -1.99 1.63 -21.44
C PRO A 212 -1.11 2.66 -22.14
#